data_AF-A0A257VFS7-F1
#
_entry.id   AF-A0A257VFS7-F1
#
_cell.length_a   1.000
_cell.length_b   1.000
_cell.length_c   1.000
_cell.angle_alpha   90.00
_cell.angle_beta   90.00
_cell.angle_gamma   90.00
#
_symmetry.space_group_name_H-M   'P 1'
#
loop_
_entity.id
_entity.type
_entity.pdbx_description
1 polymer ?
#
loop_
_entity_poly.entity_id
_entity_poly.type
_entity_poly.pdbx_seq_one_letter_code
_entity_poly.pdbx_strand_id
1 'polypeptide(L)'
;MKLLVLLLSALLPLAAQKDFLTGDEVDQVRLVQEPNARLQLYMLFAKQRIDQVDSLLKKEKPGRSALLHDLLDEFTKIIEAADTVADDAIKRKVALDEGLMAVIKAERVFAERLTKIKDAPPKDIARYELVLETAIETTTDSLEIAQSDVKDRSGQLATREQNERKEREALMGEKELGEKKVAEKKEAAAEAKRKAPTLKRKGEVVPPK
;
A
#
# COMPACT_ATOMS: atom_id res chain seq x y z
N MET A 1 10.66 43.51 34.00
CA MET A 1 9.58 42.51 34.17
C MET A 1 8.56 42.69 33.05
N LYS A 2 8.65 41.91 31.98
CA LYS A 2 7.60 41.71 30.96
C LYS A 2 8.22 40.91 29.82
N LEU A 3 8.18 39.58 29.93
CA LEU A 3 8.37 38.63 28.82
C LEU A 3 8.22 37.22 29.40
N LEU A 4 6.97 36.81 29.66
CA LEU A 4 6.66 35.41 29.85
C LEU A 4 5.15 35.19 29.70
N VAL A 5 4.65 35.33 28.47
CA VAL A 5 3.28 34.95 28.13
C VAL A 5 3.29 34.24 26.79
N LEU A 6 2.72 33.04 26.81
CA LEU A 6 2.31 32.20 25.68
C LEU A 6 3.40 31.56 24.81
N LEU A 7 3.93 30.43 25.27
CA LEU A 7 4.43 29.37 24.38
C LEU A 7 4.01 27.99 24.93
N LEU A 8 2.69 27.80 25.10
CA LEU A 8 2.12 26.55 25.61
C LEU A 8 0.85 26.17 24.85
N SER A 9 0.96 26.02 23.53
CA SER A 9 -0.13 25.56 22.68
C SER A 9 0.39 24.78 21.46
N ALA A 10 1.27 23.80 21.71
CA ALA A 10 1.78 22.90 20.67
C ALA A 10 2.04 21.47 21.18
N LEU A 11 1.18 20.96 22.07
CA LEU A 11 1.05 19.52 22.29
C LEU A 11 -0.42 19.13 22.10
N LEU A 12 -0.91 19.30 20.88
CA LEU A 12 -1.93 18.36 20.41
C LEU A 12 -1.16 17.04 20.22
N PRO A 13 -1.55 15.93 20.89
CA PRO A 13 -1.08 14.64 20.42
C PRO A 13 -1.53 14.58 18.95
N LEU A 14 -0.56 14.50 18.03
CA LEU A 14 -0.83 13.98 16.70
C LEU A 14 -1.67 12.74 16.96
N ALA A 15 -2.93 12.74 16.57
CA ALA A 15 -3.77 11.55 16.66
C ALA A 15 -2.96 10.49 15.93
N ALA A 16 -2.34 9.59 16.70
CA ALA A 16 -1.52 8.54 16.14
C ALA A 16 -2.46 7.80 15.21
N GLN A 17 -2.20 7.91 13.92
CA GLN A 17 -2.97 7.24 12.89
C GLN A 17 -2.91 5.77 13.29
N LYS A 18 -4.04 5.22 13.76
CA LYS A 18 -4.08 3.88 14.31
C LYS A 18 -3.57 2.96 13.21
N ASP A 19 -2.41 2.35 13.44
CA ASP A 19 -1.81 1.45 12.47
C ASP A 19 -2.77 0.28 12.25
N PHE A 20 -3.02 -0.05 10.99
CA PHE A 20 -3.92 -1.15 10.62
C PHE A 20 -3.28 -2.53 10.88
N LEU A 21 -1.95 -2.54 11.00
CA LEU A 21 -1.18 -3.67 11.48
C LEU A 21 -0.86 -3.49 12.96
N THR A 22 -0.90 -4.59 13.69
CA THR A 22 -0.36 -4.68 15.04
C THR A 22 1.16 -4.59 15.02
N GLY A 23 1.78 -4.23 16.16
CA GLY A 23 3.24 -4.09 16.25
C GLY A 23 4.00 -5.34 15.76
N ASP A 24 3.53 -6.52 16.15
CA ASP A 24 4.13 -7.80 15.74
C ASP A 24 3.98 -8.06 14.23
N GLU A 25 2.85 -7.69 13.63
CA GLU A 25 2.62 -7.81 12.18
C GLU A 25 3.53 -6.85 11.40
N VAL A 26 3.72 -5.63 11.90
CA VAL A 26 4.66 -4.66 11.32
C VAL A 26 6.08 -5.22 11.35
N ASP A 27 6.50 -5.82 12.46
CA ASP A 27 7.83 -6.39 12.58
C ASP A 27 8.01 -7.60 11.64
N GLN A 28 7.00 -8.45 11.48
CA GLN A 28 7.03 -9.53 10.48
C GLN A 28 7.18 -8.98 9.06
N VAL A 29 6.43 -7.93 8.70
CA VAL A 29 6.54 -7.28 7.38
C VAL A 29 7.93 -6.69 7.16
N ARG A 30 8.56 -6.12 8.20
CA ARG A 30 9.93 -5.60 8.11
C ARG A 30 10.96 -6.70 7.86
N LEU A 31 10.74 -7.90 8.40
CA LEU A 31 11.66 -9.03 8.22
C LEU A 31 11.50 -9.70 6.86
N VAL A 32 10.29 -9.72 6.29
CA VAL A 32 10.00 -10.34 5.00
C VAL A 32 10.21 -9.34 3.86
N GLN A 33 11.39 -9.42 3.24
CA GLN A 33 11.79 -8.54 2.13
C GLN A 33 11.44 -9.08 0.75
N GLU A 34 11.24 -10.40 0.62
CA GLU A 34 10.90 -11.04 -0.65
C GLU A 34 9.41 -10.78 -0.99
N PRO A 35 9.09 -10.23 -2.19
CA PRO A 35 7.73 -9.82 -2.52
C PRO A 35 6.67 -10.93 -2.48
N ASN A 36 6.95 -12.14 -2.96
CA ASN A 36 5.97 -13.24 -2.95
C ASN A 36 5.58 -13.63 -1.52
N ALA A 37 6.58 -13.81 -0.65
CA ALA A 37 6.40 -14.10 0.76
C ALA A 37 5.68 -12.95 1.47
N ARG A 38 5.97 -11.70 1.10
CA ARG A 38 5.30 -10.53 1.67
C ARG A 38 3.83 -10.45 1.27
N LEU A 39 3.48 -10.77 0.02
CA LEU A 39 2.09 -10.88 -0.43
C LEU A 39 1.33 -11.96 0.36
N GLN A 40 1.93 -13.15 0.52
CA GLN A 40 1.35 -14.22 1.31
C GLN A 40 1.13 -13.80 2.78
N LEU A 41 2.06 -13.05 3.35
CA LEU A 41 1.96 -12.53 4.71
C LEU A 41 0.79 -11.55 4.86
N TYR A 42 0.60 -10.62 3.92
CA TYR A 42 -0.57 -9.74 3.94
C TYR A 42 -1.88 -10.53 3.82
N MET A 43 -1.94 -11.57 2.98
CA MET A 43 -3.12 -12.44 2.89
C MET A 43 -3.42 -13.17 4.19
N LEU A 44 -2.39 -13.54 4.97
CA LEU A 44 -2.57 -14.10 6.31
C LEU A 44 -3.25 -13.09 7.26
N PHE A 45 -2.77 -11.85 7.30
CA PHE A 45 -3.33 -10.81 8.17
C PHE A 45 -4.75 -10.43 7.76
N ALA A 46 -4.99 -10.28 6.45
CA ALA A 46 -6.33 -10.05 5.91
C ALA A 46 -7.30 -11.16 6.33
N LYS A 47 -6.87 -12.42 6.22
CA LYS A 47 -7.65 -13.57 6.69
C LYS A 47 -7.97 -13.46 8.18
N GLN A 48 -7.01 -13.09 9.02
CA GLN A 48 -7.21 -12.95 10.46
C GLN A 48 -8.27 -11.89 10.79
N ARG A 49 -8.29 -10.76 10.07
CA ARG A 49 -9.32 -9.72 10.23
C ARG A 49 -10.72 -10.24 9.87
N ILE A 50 -10.88 -10.94 8.74
CA ILE A 50 -12.18 -11.53 8.37
C ILE A 50 -12.60 -12.63 9.36
N ASP A 51 -11.66 -13.44 9.86
CA ASP A 51 -11.96 -14.45 10.88
C ASP A 51 -12.49 -13.82 12.19
N GLN A 52 -11.94 -12.65 12.56
CA GLN A 52 -12.43 -11.87 13.70
C GLN A 52 -13.82 -11.27 13.42
N VAL A 53 -14.06 -10.75 12.21
CA VAL A 53 -15.38 -10.30 11.76
C VAL A 53 -16.42 -11.42 11.91
N ASP A 54 -16.14 -12.60 11.36
CA ASP A 54 -17.05 -13.77 11.47
C ASP A 54 -17.29 -14.17 12.92
N SER A 55 -16.26 -14.13 13.77
CA SER A 55 -16.43 -14.43 15.20
C SER A 55 -17.29 -13.39 15.92
N LEU A 56 -17.21 -12.12 15.53
CA LEU A 56 -18.03 -11.05 16.10
C LEU A 56 -19.47 -11.16 15.63
N LEU A 57 -19.70 -11.46 14.35
CA LEU A 57 -21.04 -11.66 13.81
C LEU A 57 -21.81 -12.77 14.55
N LYS A 58 -21.11 -13.84 14.98
CA LYS A 58 -21.69 -14.95 15.77
C LYS A 58 -22.01 -14.58 17.24
N LYS A 59 -21.42 -13.51 17.79
CA LYS A 59 -21.56 -13.13 19.21
C LYS A 59 -22.13 -11.72 19.32
N GLU A 60 -23.37 -11.60 19.78
CA GLU A 60 -23.94 -10.27 20.05
C GLU A 60 -23.33 -9.70 21.33
N LYS A 61 -22.51 -8.65 21.19
CA LYS A 61 -21.88 -7.92 22.29
C LYS A 61 -22.08 -6.41 22.13
N PRO A 62 -22.21 -5.65 23.23
CA PRO A 62 -22.19 -4.19 23.17
C PRO A 62 -20.91 -3.68 22.48
N GLY A 63 -21.04 -2.67 21.65
CA GLY A 63 -19.90 -2.09 20.91
C GLY A 63 -19.41 -2.92 19.71
N ARG A 64 -20.03 -4.08 19.42
CA ARG A 64 -19.63 -4.94 18.28
C ARG A 64 -19.55 -4.19 16.95
N SER A 65 -20.53 -3.35 16.64
CA SER A 65 -20.61 -2.69 15.33
C SER A 65 -19.41 -1.78 15.06
N ALA A 66 -18.87 -1.12 16.10
CA ALA A 66 -17.66 -0.32 15.98
C ALA A 66 -16.42 -1.19 15.74
N LEU A 67 -16.32 -2.35 16.42
CA LEU A 67 -15.24 -3.30 16.17
C LEU A 67 -15.32 -3.91 14.77
N LEU A 68 -16.52 -4.21 14.27
CA LEU A 68 -16.72 -4.68 12.90
C LEU A 68 -16.27 -3.63 11.88
N HIS A 69 -16.63 -2.36 12.11
CA HIS A 69 -16.17 -1.26 11.27
C HIS A 69 -14.64 -1.19 11.22
N ASP A 70 -13.99 -1.14 12.38
CA ASP A 70 -12.52 -1.07 12.49
C ASP A 70 -11.85 -2.25 11.79
N LEU A 71 -12.35 -3.48 11.99
CA LEU A 71 -11.76 -4.66 11.37
C LEU A 71 -11.91 -4.69 9.85
N LEU A 72 -13.03 -4.18 9.32
CA LEU A 72 -13.25 -4.06 7.89
C LEU A 72 -12.35 -2.98 7.28
N ASP A 73 -12.18 -1.84 7.95
CA ASP A 73 -11.25 -0.78 7.54
C ASP A 73 -9.79 -1.26 7.58
N GLU A 74 -9.39 -1.96 8.64
CA GLU A 74 -8.06 -2.58 8.74
C GLU A 74 -7.85 -3.63 7.64
N PHE A 75 -8.85 -4.46 7.35
CA PHE A 75 -8.81 -5.43 6.27
C PHE A 75 -8.59 -4.75 4.91
N THR A 76 -9.36 -3.70 4.59
CA THR A 76 -9.22 -2.95 3.33
C THR A 76 -7.82 -2.41 3.16
N LYS A 77 -7.26 -1.79 4.21
CA LYS A 77 -5.88 -1.25 4.19
C LYS A 77 -4.81 -2.34 4.01
N ILE A 78 -5.05 -3.55 4.50
CA ILE A 78 -4.15 -4.69 4.26
C ILE A 78 -4.13 -5.09 2.78
N ILE A 79 -5.29 -5.13 2.13
CA ILE A 79 -5.39 -5.44 0.69
C ILE A 79 -4.66 -4.35 -0.13
N GLU A 80 -4.93 -3.07 0.14
CA GLU A 80 -4.24 -1.96 -0.55
C GLU A 80 -2.71 -1.98 -0.34
N ALA A 81 -2.25 -2.36 0.85
CA ALA A 81 -0.83 -2.52 1.14
C ALA A 81 -0.22 -3.70 0.36
N ALA A 82 -0.96 -4.80 0.19
CA ALA A 82 -0.54 -5.93 -0.64
C ALA A 82 -0.42 -5.50 -2.12
N ASP A 83 -1.39 -4.74 -2.63
CA ASP A 83 -1.34 -4.21 -3.99
C ASP A 83 -0.14 -3.30 -4.23
N THR A 84 0.18 -2.44 -3.26
CA THR A 84 1.37 -1.59 -3.33
C THR A 84 2.65 -2.43 -3.47
N VAL A 85 2.75 -3.55 -2.75
CA VAL A 85 3.90 -4.47 -2.87
C VAL A 85 3.95 -5.15 -4.22
N ALA A 86 2.81 -5.60 -4.75
CA ALA A 86 2.73 -6.19 -6.08
C ALA A 86 3.15 -5.18 -7.15
N ASP A 87 2.63 -3.95 -7.10
CA ASP A 87 2.96 -2.89 -8.05
C ASP A 87 4.44 -2.53 -8.02
N ASP A 88 5.03 -2.39 -6.82
CA ASP A 88 6.46 -2.10 -6.67
C ASP A 88 7.34 -3.23 -7.23
N ALA A 89 6.95 -4.49 -7.01
CA ALA A 89 7.67 -5.63 -7.54
C ALA A 89 7.54 -5.73 -9.08
N ILE A 90 6.37 -5.44 -9.65
CA ILE A 90 6.16 -5.34 -11.11
C ILE A 90 7.03 -4.24 -11.70
N LYS A 91 7.06 -3.05 -11.08
CA LYS A 91 7.93 -1.93 -11.51
C LYS A 91 9.40 -2.33 -11.52
N ARG A 92 9.82 -3.12 -10.52
CA ARG A 92 11.18 -3.68 -10.41
C ARG A 92 11.42 -4.91 -11.28
N LYS A 93 10.41 -5.36 -12.05
CA LYS A 93 10.44 -6.55 -12.92
C LYS A 93 10.78 -7.84 -12.16
N VAL A 94 10.33 -7.93 -10.91
CA VAL A 94 10.44 -9.13 -10.07
C VAL A 94 9.29 -10.07 -10.41
N ALA A 95 9.58 -11.37 -10.52
CA ALA A 95 8.56 -12.39 -10.74
C ALA A 95 7.68 -12.57 -9.49
N LEU A 96 6.37 -12.60 -9.69
CA LEU A 96 5.36 -12.61 -8.61
C LEU A 96 4.36 -13.76 -8.72
N ASP A 97 4.63 -14.77 -9.53
CA ASP A 97 3.65 -15.80 -9.89
C ASP A 97 3.09 -16.51 -8.64
N GLU A 98 3.94 -16.88 -7.69
CA GLU A 98 3.53 -17.56 -6.46
C GLU A 98 2.73 -16.65 -5.52
N GLY A 99 3.15 -15.40 -5.36
CA GLY A 99 2.49 -14.40 -4.53
C GLY A 99 1.13 -14.00 -5.08
N LEU A 100 1.04 -13.71 -6.38
CA LEU A 100 -0.22 -13.38 -7.05
C LEU A 100 -1.20 -14.55 -7.03
N MET A 101 -0.75 -15.78 -7.23
CA MET A 101 -1.62 -16.95 -7.10
C MET A 101 -2.18 -17.11 -5.68
N ALA A 102 -1.38 -16.80 -4.66
CA ALA A 102 -1.85 -16.80 -3.28
C ALA A 102 -2.89 -15.70 -3.03
N VAL A 103 -2.65 -14.49 -3.56
CA VAL A 103 -3.59 -13.35 -3.49
C VAL A 103 -4.93 -13.71 -4.16
N ILE A 104 -4.91 -14.17 -5.41
CA ILE A 104 -6.13 -14.57 -6.16
C ILE A 104 -6.94 -15.61 -5.38
N LYS A 105 -6.27 -16.61 -4.81
CA LYS A 105 -6.94 -17.66 -4.03
C LYS A 105 -7.58 -17.11 -2.76
N ALA A 106 -6.88 -16.23 -2.05
CA ALA A 106 -7.35 -15.64 -0.80
C ALA A 106 -8.51 -14.68 -1.05
N GLU A 107 -8.37 -13.76 -2.01
CA GLU A 107 -9.35 -12.71 -2.30
C GLU A 107 -10.66 -13.27 -2.84
N ARG A 108 -10.65 -14.37 -3.61
CA ARG A 108 -11.89 -15.08 -3.97
C ARG A 108 -12.69 -15.52 -2.74
N VAL A 109 -12.00 -16.07 -1.75
CA VAL A 109 -12.63 -16.51 -0.49
C VAL A 109 -13.09 -15.29 0.33
N PHE A 110 -12.32 -14.20 0.33
CA PHE A 110 -12.68 -12.99 1.05
C PHE A 110 -13.90 -12.30 0.44
N ALA A 111 -13.93 -12.11 -0.88
CA ALA A 111 -15.06 -11.54 -1.60
C ALA A 111 -16.34 -12.34 -1.36
N GLU A 112 -16.27 -13.68 -1.39
CA GLU A 112 -17.41 -14.54 -1.09
C GLU A 112 -17.90 -14.35 0.37
N ARG A 113 -16.99 -14.28 1.34
CA ARG A 113 -17.33 -14.07 2.76
C ARG A 113 -17.96 -12.70 3.00
N LEU A 114 -17.37 -11.64 2.46
CA LEU A 114 -17.87 -10.27 2.62
C LEU A 114 -19.25 -10.11 1.95
N THR A 115 -19.43 -10.66 0.75
CA THR A 115 -20.73 -10.65 0.05
C THR A 115 -21.80 -11.38 0.85
N LYS A 116 -21.48 -12.51 1.49
CA LYS A 116 -22.43 -13.22 2.38
C LYS A 116 -22.89 -12.36 3.57
N ILE A 117 -22.03 -11.49 4.10
CA ILE A 117 -22.41 -10.56 5.18
C ILE A 117 -23.39 -9.51 4.66
N LYS A 118 -23.17 -9.02 3.43
CA LYS A 118 -24.06 -8.07 2.75
C LYS A 118 -25.43 -8.69 2.44
N ASP A 119 -25.46 -9.93 1.95
CA ASP A 119 -26.68 -10.64 1.55
C ASP A 119 -27.53 -11.11 2.74
N ALA A 120 -26.91 -11.33 3.89
CA ALA A 120 -27.58 -11.69 5.14
C ALA A 120 -27.34 -10.62 6.23
N PRO A 121 -27.88 -9.40 6.05
CA PRO A 121 -27.51 -8.25 6.85
C PRO A 121 -27.92 -8.43 8.33
N PRO A 122 -26.98 -8.27 9.27
CA PRO A 122 -27.29 -8.20 10.69
C PRO A 122 -28.09 -6.94 11.03
N LYS A 123 -28.81 -6.97 12.16
CA LYS A 123 -29.65 -5.82 12.60
C LYS A 123 -28.88 -4.50 12.72
N ASP A 124 -27.57 -4.57 12.98
CA ASP A 124 -26.69 -3.43 13.16
C ASP A 124 -25.85 -3.07 11.91
N ILE A 125 -26.17 -3.64 10.74
CA ILE A 125 -25.44 -3.44 9.47
C ILE A 125 -25.25 -1.97 9.11
N ALA A 126 -26.26 -1.12 9.34
CA ALA A 126 -26.25 0.30 8.98
C ALA A 126 -25.10 1.10 9.64
N ARG A 127 -24.44 0.54 10.65
CA ARG A 127 -23.29 1.16 11.33
C ARG A 127 -21.95 0.90 10.65
N TYR A 128 -21.87 -0.10 9.78
CA TYR A 128 -20.63 -0.50 9.09
C TYR A 128 -20.88 -0.92 7.62
N GLU A 129 -22.06 -0.65 7.07
CA GLU A 129 -22.44 -1.00 5.71
C GLU A 129 -21.49 -0.37 4.68
N LEU A 130 -21.21 0.93 4.82
CA LEU A 130 -20.32 1.64 3.90
C LEU A 130 -18.91 1.03 3.86
N VAL A 131 -18.33 0.73 5.03
CA VAL A 131 -16.99 0.12 5.08
C VAL A 131 -17.00 -1.34 4.59
N LEU A 132 -18.11 -2.06 4.78
CA LEU A 132 -18.29 -3.38 4.18
C LEU A 132 -18.35 -3.30 2.65
N GLU A 133 -19.08 -2.33 2.10
CA GLU A 133 -19.14 -2.11 0.66
C GLU A 133 -17.77 -1.74 0.10
N THR A 134 -17.06 -0.80 0.73
CA THR A 134 -15.68 -0.49 0.35
C THR A 134 -14.77 -1.72 0.42
N ALA A 135 -14.87 -2.55 1.47
CA ALA A 135 -14.08 -3.78 1.56
C ALA A 135 -14.39 -4.77 0.43
N ILE A 136 -15.67 -4.90 0.01
CA ILE A 136 -16.08 -5.74 -1.12
C ILE A 136 -15.51 -5.18 -2.42
N GLU A 137 -15.67 -3.88 -2.66
CA GLU A 137 -15.18 -3.19 -3.87
C GLU A 137 -13.67 -3.32 -3.98
N THR A 138 -12.90 -2.93 -2.95
CA THR A 138 -11.44 -3.06 -2.93
C THR A 138 -10.98 -4.49 -3.18
N THR A 139 -11.63 -5.49 -2.56
CA THR A 139 -11.25 -6.90 -2.76
C THR A 139 -11.55 -7.36 -4.18
N THR A 140 -12.67 -6.93 -4.75
CA THR A 140 -13.07 -7.34 -6.10
C THR A 140 -12.17 -6.70 -7.14
N ASP A 141 -11.90 -5.40 -7.00
CA ASP A 141 -10.98 -4.65 -7.88
C ASP A 141 -9.56 -5.23 -7.81
N SER A 142 -9.06 -5.50 -6.60
CA SER A 142 -7.75 -6.12 -6.41
C SER A 142 -7.68 -7.51 -7.05
N LEU A 143 -8.73 -8.32 -6.91
CA LEU A 143 -8.81 -9.64 -7.52
C LEU A 143 -8.83 -9.57 -9.06
N GLU A 144 -9.55 -8.63 -9.65
CA GLU A 144 -9.56 -8.39 -11.09
C GLU A 144 -8.17 -7.99 -11.58
N ILE A 145 -7.51 -7.07 -10.87
CA ILE A 145 -6.15 -6.62 -11.19
C ILE A 145 -5.15 -7.77 -11.03
N ALA A 146 -5.26 -8.58 -9.98
CA ALA A 146 -4.38 -9.72 -9.74
C ALA A 146 -4.53 -10.82 -10.81
N GLN A 147 -5.71 -10.94 -11.42
CA GLN A 147 -5.98 -11.87 -12.53
C GLN A 147 -5.53 -11.33 -13.90
N SER A 148 -5.30 -10.02 -14.03
CA SER A 148 -4.83 -9.42 -15.28
C SER A 148 -3.39 -9.85 -15.61
N ASP A 149 -3.03 -9.86 -16.90
CA ASP A 149 -1.65 -10.17 -17.31
C ASP A 149 -0.69 -9.12 -16.73
N VAL A 150 0.48 -9.55 -16.26
CA VAL A 150 1.52 -8.67 -15.70
C VAL A 150 1.89 -7.53 -16.67
N LYS A 151 1.82 -7.75 -17.98
CA LYS A 151 2.04 -6.73 -19.00
C LYS A 151 0.92 -5.68 -19.02
N ASP A 152 -0.33 -6.11 -18.89
CA ASP A 152 -1.48 -5.23 -18.85
C ASP A 152 -1.45 -4.40 -17.55
N ARG A 153 -1.17 -5.04 -16.41
CA ARG A 153 -0.95 -4.36 -15.12
C ARG A 153 0.19 -3.35 -15.20
N SER A 154 1.33 -3.71 -15.81
CA SER A 154 2.45 -2.79 -16.03
C SER A 154 2.06 -1.56 -16.86
N GLY A 155 1.24 -1.73 -17.89
CA GLY A 155 0.73 -0.65 -18.73
C GLY A 155 -0.25 0.27 -17.99
N GLN A 156 -1.15 -0.30 -17.18
CA GLN A 156 -2.08 0.45 -16.33
C GLN A 156 -1.32 1.30 -15.30
N LEU A 157 -0.29 0.75 -14.65
CA LEU A 157 0.57 1.48 -13.72
C LEU A 157 1.29 2.65 -14.40
N ALA A 158 1.87 2.43 -15.58
CA ALA A 158 2.53 3.50 -16.34
C ALA A 158 1.55 4.61 -16.73
N THR A 159 0.32 4.26 -17.09
CA THR A 159 -0.73 5.22 -17.43
C THR A 159 -1.15 6.04 -16.22
N ARG A 160 -1.36 5.38 -15.08
CA ARG A 160 -1.69 6.04 -13.80
C ARG A 160 -0.59 7.02 -13.39
N GLU A 161 0.68 6.61 -13.43
CA GLU A 161 1.81 7.49 -13.11
C GLU A 161 1.90 8.70 -14.05
N GLN A 162 1.63 8.52 -15.35
CA GLN A 162 1.58 9.64 -16.29
C GLN A 162 0.45 10.61 -15.97
N ASN A 163 -0.73 10.11 -15.60
CA ASN A 163 -1.86 10.95 -15.23
C ASN A 163 -1.58 11.72 -13.93
N GLU A 164 -1.10 11.03 -12.89
CA GLU A 164 -0.69 11.66 -11.63
C GLU A 164 0.45 12.66 -11.83
N ARG A 165 1.38 12.41 -12.77
CA ARG A 165 2.42 13.37 -13.14
C ARG A 165 1.82 14.59 -13.82
N LYS A 166 0.93 14.41 -14.80
CA LYS A 166 0.27 15.51 -15.51
C LYS A 166 -0.59 16.36 -14.58
N GLU A 167 -1.32 15.75 -13.66
CA GLU A 167 -2.10 16.45 -12.64
C GLU A 167 -1.20 17.25 -11.71
N ARG A 168 -0.10 16.64 -11.22
CA ARG A 168 0.90 17.35 -10.41
C ARG A 168 1.55 18.51 -11.16
N GLU A 169 1.83 18.34 -12.45
CA GLU A 169 2.35 19.41 -13.30
C GLU A 169 1.29 20.51 -13.53
N ALA A 170 0.03 20.16 -13.76
CA ALA A 170 -1.06 21.13 -13.94
C ALA A 170 -1.35 21.96 -12.69
N LEU A 171 -1.09 21.41 -11.49
CA LEU A 171 -1.20 22.10 -10.22
C LEU A 171 0.02 22.99 -9.89
N MET A 172 1.13 22.83 -10.61
CA MET A 172 2.32 23.67 -10.42
C MET A 172 2.28 24.93 -11.28
N GLY A 173 2.82 26.04 -10.74
CA GLY A 173 2.97 27.26 -11.52
C GLY A 173 4.00 27.11 -12.65
N GLU A 174 3.82 27.82 -13.78
CA GLU A 174 4.71 27.74 -14.96
C GLU A 174 6.20 27.95 -14.61
N LYS A 175 6.47 28.80 -13.61
CA LYS A 175 7.82 29.08 -13.10
C LYS A 175 8.43 27.87 -12.38
N GLU A 176 7.66 27.19 -11.53
CA GLU A 176 8.11 25.99 -10.79
C GLU A 176 8.31 24.80 -11.73
N LEU A 177 7.46 24.67 -12.76
CA LEU A 177 7.61 23.71 -13.85
C LEU A 177 8.89 23.96 -14.67
N GLY A 178 9.19 25.23 -14.97
CA GLY A 178 10.42 25.63 -15.63
C GLY A 178 11.66 25.31 -14.80
N GLU A 179 11.63 25.62 -13.50
CA GLU A 179 12.71 25.34 -12.56
C GLU A 179 12.93 23.82 -12.38
N LYS A 180 11.87 23.01 -12.26
CA LYS A 180 11.96 21.53 -12.21
C LYS A 180 12.57 20.94 -13.48
N LYS A 181 12.14 21.37 -14.67
CA LYS A 181 12.70 20.88 -15.95
C LYS A 181 14.17 21.25 -16.11
N VAL A 182 14.60 22.41 -15.60
CA VAL A 182 16.00 22.82 -15.59
C VAL A 182 16.81 22.00 -14.57
N ALA A 183 16.24 21.70 -13.41
CA ALA A 183 16.87 20.85 -12.40
C ALA A 183 17.04 19.40 -12.91
N GLU A 184 16.00 18.78 -13.46
CA GLU A 184 16.07 17.42 -14.05
C GLU A 184 17.13 17.32 -15.15
N LYS A 185 17.21 18.33 -16.04
CA LYS A 185 18.25 18.38 -17.09
C LYS A 185 19.66 18.50 -16.51
N LYS A 186 19.83 19.28 -15.43
CA LYS A 186 21.14 19.42 -14.75
C LYS A 186 21.53 18.13 -14.02
N GLU A 187 20.58 17.45 -13.39
CA GLU A 187 20.81 16.16 -12.71
C GLU A 187 21.13 15.06 -13.71
N ALA A 188 20.36 14.90 -14.79
CA ALA A 188 20.65 13.94 -15.86
C ALA A 188 22.03 14.17 -16.50
N ALA A 189 22.41 15.44 -16.71
CA ALA A 189 23.73 15.80 -17.22
C ALA A 189 24.86 15.55 -16.19
N ALA A 190 24.58 15.65 -14.89
CA ALA A 190 25.54 15.35 -13.83
C ALA A 190 25.73 13.83 -13.66
N GLU A 191 24.64 13.06 -13.75
CA GLU A 191 24.65 11.61 -13.63
C GLU A 191 25.36 10.96 -14.83
N ALA A 192 25.12 11.46 -16.04
CA ALA A 192 25.86 11.05 -17.25
C ALA A 192 27.37 11.38 -17.19
N LYS A 193 27.78 12.35 -16.36
CA LYS A 193 29.20 12.75 -16.18
C LYS A 193 29.88 12.03 -15.00
N ARG A 194 29.14 11.37 -14.11
CA ARG A 194 29.73 10.61 -13.00
C ARG A 194 30.29 9.29 -13.53
N LYS A 195 31.61 9.18 -13.59
CA LYS A 195 32.28 7.90 -13.87
C LYS A 195 31.99 6.92 -12.73
N ALA A 196 31.70 5.66 -13.08
CA ALA A 196 31.44 4.60 -12.11
C ALA A 196 32.59 4.52 -11.07
N PRO A 197 32.31 4.38 -9.77
CA PRO A 197 33.34 4.29 -8.75
C PRO A 197 34.24 3.08 -9.03
N THR A 198 35.47 3.31 -9.47
CA THR A 198 36.43 2.23 -9.68
C THR A 198 37.11 1.91 -8.35
N LEU A 199 37.13 0.64 -7.95
CA LEU A 199 37.93 0.15 -6.80
C LEU A 199 39.47 0.24 -7.03
N LYS A 200 39.90 0.77 -8.18
CA LYS A 200 41.31 0.88 -8.55
C LYS A 200 42.01 1.98 -7.76
N ARG A 201 43.17 1.66 -7.19
CA ARG A 201 44.08 2.68 -6.67
C ARG A 201 44.78 3.39 -7.84
N LYS A 202 45.18 4.64 -7.61
CA LYS A 202 45.82 5.49 -8.63
C LYS A 202 47.12 4.82 -9.13
N GLY A 203 47.13 4.34 -10.37
CA GLY A 203 48.33 3.81 -11.05
C GLY A 203 48.28 2.34 -11.48
N GLU A 204 47.20 1.60 -11.23
CA GLU A 204 47.14 0.17 -11.56
C GLU A 204 46.58 -0.11 -12.98
N VAL A 205 47.41 -0.68 -13.85
CA VAL A 205 47.04 -1.11 -15.21
C VAL A 205 46.89 -2.63 -15.28
N VAL A 206 45.81 -3.10 -15.91
CA VAL A 206 45.49 -4.53 -16.06
C VAL A 206 46.48 -5.15 -17.06
N PRO A 207 47.13 -6.28 -16.76
CA PRO A 207 48.00 -6.94 -17.72
C PRO A 207 47.19 -7.47 -18.90
N PRO A 208 47.72 -7.38 -20.14
CA PRO A 208 47.02 -7.85 -21.32
C PRO A 208 46.82 -9.38 -21.26
N LYS A 209 45.64 -9.82 -21.69
CA LYS A 209 45.30 -11.24 -21.89
C LYS A 209 46.00 -11.81 -23.12
#